data_AF-C3MAD3-F1
#
_entry.id   AF-C3MAD3-F1
#
_cell.length_a   1.000
_cell.length_b   1.000
_cell.length_c   1.000
_cell.angle_alpha   90.00
_cell.angle_beta   90.00
_cell.angle_gamma   90.00
#
_symmetry.space_group_name_H-M   'P 1'
#
loop_
_entity.id
_entity.type
_entity.pdbx_description
1 polymer ?
#
loop_
_entity_poly.entity_id
_entity_poly.type
_entity_poly.pdbx_seq_one_letter_code
_entity_poly.pdbx_strand_id
1 'polypeptide(L)'
;MTALVQMQPGDWALAFDQPYFLPEFEMAAHLERFARRGGGWDSHQASDIFVLHQISEVKPKTYFAVGDQRRHPRNYVFATGQSEKAMLALRDKFFAIGVEADGSIEKEMYRLVEPFARQKRAEALAKVHATLPHIFGRRTS
;
A
#
# COMPACT_ATOMS: atom_id res chain seq x y z
N MET A 1 -12.61 5.39 -21.48
CA MET A 1 -12.73 3.92 -21.68
C MET A 1 -11.33 3.33 -21.72
N THR A 2 -10.83 2.89 -20.57
CA THR A 2 -9.62 2.05 -20.51
C THR A 2 -9.86 0.76 -21.30
N ALA A 3 -8.88 0.37 -22.12
CA ALA A 3 -8.86 -0.94 -22.77
C ALA A 3 -8.86 -2.06 -21.71
N LEU A 4 -9.76 -3.03 -21.84
CA LEU A 4 -9.76 -4.20 -20.95
C LEU A 4 -8.52 -5.05 -21.24
N VAL A 5 -7.86 -5.51 -20.17
CA VAL A 5 -6.75 -6.47 -20.28
C VAL A 5 -7.24 -7.73 -20.99
N GLN A 6 -6.42 -8.28 -21.89
CA GLN A 6 -6.70 -9.56 -22.52
C GLN A 6 -6.56 -10.68 -21.50
N MET A 7 -7.52 -11.59 -21.49
CA MET A 7 -7.63 -12.66 -20.49
C MET A 7 -8.02 -13.94 -21.21
N GLN A 8 -7.45 -15.07 -20.80
CA GLN A 8 -7.86 -16.39 -21.26
C GLN A 8 -8.04 -17.34 -20.07
N PRO A 9 -8.90 -18.37 -20.19
CA PRO A 9 -8.94 -19.45 -19.20
C PRO A 9 -7.56 -20.06 -18.98
N GLY A 10 -7.22 -20.32 -17.71
CA GLY A 10 -5.92 -20.85 -17.28
C GLY A 10 -4.92 -19.76 -16.86
N ASP A 11 -5.05 -18.53 -17.37
CA ASP A 11 -4.22 -17.40 -16.94
C ASP A 11 -4.52 -17.02 -15.48
N TRP A 12 -3.55 -16.36 -14.84
CA TRP A 12 -3.69 -15.69 -13.57
C TRP A 12 -4.00 -14.21 -13.79
N ALA A 13 -5.11 -13.75 -13.22
CA ALA A 13 -5.49 -12.35 -13.19
C ALA A 13 -5.03 -11.70 -11.90
N LEU A 14 -4.32 -10.58 -12.02
CA LEU A 14 -4.03 -9.67 -10.92
C LEU A 14 -5.02 -8.49 -10.99
N ALA A 15 -5.82 -8.35 -9.94
CA ALA A 15 -6.89 -7.37 -9.85
C ALA A 15 -6.89 -6.66 -8.50
N PHE A 16 -7.53 -5.51 -8.44
CA PHE A 16 -7.90 -4.87 -7.18
C PHE A 16 -8.99 -5.68 -6.49
N ASP A 17 -8.85 -5.91 -5.19
CA ASP A 17 -9.95 -6.41 -4.37
C ASP A 17 -10.95 -5.28 -4.08
N GLN A 18 -12.19 -5.62 -3.80
CA GLN A 18 -13.14 -4.63 -3.27
C GLN A 18 -12.82 -4.36 -1.80
N PRO A 19 -12.83 -3.09 -1.33
CA PRO A 19 -13.29 -1.87 -2.02
C PRO A 19 -12.17 -1.03 -2.67
N TYR A 20 -10.99 -1.59 -2.90
CA TYR A 20 -9.79 -0.83 -3.25
C TYR A 20 -9.78 -0.27 -4.67
N PHE A 21 -10.63 -0.76 -5.57
CA PHE A 21 -10.88 -0.12 -6.86
C PHE A 21 -11.97 0.95 -6.77
N LEU A 22 -11.64 2.18 -7.15
CA LEU A 22 -12.57 3.30 -7.21
C LEU A 22 -13.11 3.46 -8.64
N PRO A 23 -14.39 3.14 -8.90
CA PRO A 23 -14.94 3.09 -10.26
C PRO A 23 -14.96 4.44 -10.99
N GLU A 24 -14.81 5.53 -10.25
CA GLU A 24 -14.79 6.90 -10.73
C GLU A 24 -13.49 7.25 -11.49
N PHE A 25 -12.42 6.47 -11.27
CA PHE A 25 -11.13 6.68 -11.89
C PHE A 25 -10.89 5.67 -13.03
N GLU A 26 -10.30 6.15 -14.13
CA GLU A 26 -9.74 5.25 -15.15
C GLU A 26 -8.57 4.45 -14.54
N MET A 27 -8.34 3.22 -15.04
CA MET A 27 -7.35 2.30 -14.45
C MET A 27 -5.96 2.93 -14.32
N ALA A 28 -5.51 3.67 -15.34
CA ALA A 28 -4.21 4.33 -15.33
C ALA A 28 -4.07 5.32 -14.15
N ALA A 29 -5.07 6.18 -13.95
CA ALA A 29 -5.09 7.13 -12.83
C ALA A 29 -5.13 6.40 -11.49
N HIS A 30 -5.83 5.26 -11.42
CA HIS A 30 -5.84 4.43 -10.22
C HIS A 30 -4.45 3.84 -9.92
N LEU A 31 -3.76 3.32 -10.93
CA LEU A 31 -2.41 2.76 -10.80
C LEU A 31 -1.38 3.84 -10.41
N GLU A 32 -1.48 5.05 -10.95
CA GLU A 32 -0.59 6.18 -10.62
C GLU A 32 -0.62 6.56 -9.14
N ARG A 33 -1.71 6.26 -8.41
CA ARG A 33 -1.79 6.49 -6.96
C ARG A 33 -0.74 5.69 -6.18
N PHE A 34 -0.29 4.55 -6.71
CA PHE A 34 0.75 3.72 -6.08
C PHE A 34 2.16 4.32 -6.18
N ALA A 35 2.30 5.53 -6.73
CA ALA A 35 3.45 6.39 -6.44
C ALA A 35 3.51 6.82 -4.96
N ARG A 36 2.41 6.67 -4.22
CA ARG A 36 2.31 6.83 -2.76
C ARG A 36 2.06 5.48 -2.10
N ARG A 37 2.44 5.34 -0.83
CA ARG A 37 2.27 4.12 -0.03
C ARG A 37 0.83 3.61 -0.13
N GLY A 38 0.69 2.35 -0.53
CA GLY A 38 -0.60 1.67 -0.63
C GLY A 38 -1.64 2.35 -1.54
N GLY A 39 -1.26 3.26 -2.44
CA GLY A 39 -2.24 4.00 -3.25
C GLY A 39 -3.12 4.98 -2.47
N GLY A 40 -2.69 5.34 -1.24
CA GLY A 40 -3.49 6.08 -0.25
C GLY A 40 -4.19 5.20 0.79
N TRP A 41 -3.91 3.89 0.80
CA TRP A 41 -4.36 2.93 1.80
C TRP A 41 -3.19 2.51 2.71
N ASP A 42 -2.54 3.49 3.32
CA ASP A 42 -1.20 3.39 3.92
C ASP A 42 -1.05 2.29 5.00
N SER A 43 -2.15 1.86 5.63
CA SER A 43 -2.18 0.82 6.66
C SER A 43 -2.40 -0.60 6.14
N HIS A 44 -2.63 -0.78 4.84
CA HIS A 44 -3.03 -2.07 4.25
C HIS A 44 -1.85 -2.73 3.54
N GLN A 45 -1.82 -4.06 3.54
CA GLN A 45 -0.81 -4.85 2.86
C GLN A 45 -1.19 -5.09 1.39
N ALA A 46 -0.21 -5.47 0.56
CA ALA A 46 -0.45 -5.83 -0.83
C ALA A 46 -1.53 -6.93 -0.98
N SER A 47 -1.58 -7.90 -0.05
CA SER A 47 -2.58 -8.97 -0.06
C SER A 47 -4.00 -8.52 0.30
N ASP A 48 -4.14 -7.37 0.96
CA ASP A 48 -5.45 -6.81 1.28
C ASP A 48 -6.02 -6.06 0.07
N ILE A 49 -5.13 -5.38 -0.66
CA ILE A 49 -5.50 -4.49 -1.77
C ILE A 49 -5.70 -5.26 -3.07
N PHE A 50 -4.93 -6.33 -3.28
CA PHE A 50 -4.88 -7.05 -4.54
C PHE A 50 -5.24 -8.51 -4.36
N VAL A 51 -6.03 -9.02 -5.32
CA VAL A 51 -6.37 -10.43 -5.44
C VAL A 51 -5.72 -11.03 -6.67
N LEU A 52 -5.30 -12.29 -6.54
CA LEU A 52 -4.90 -13.13 -7.66
C LEU A 52 -5.91 -14.24 -7.85
N HIS A 53 -6.41 -14.36 -9.07
CA HIS A 53 -7.37 -15.39 -9.44
C HIS A 53 -6.87 -16.17 -10.64
N GLN A 54 -6.80 -17.49 -10.56
CA GLN A 54 -6.70 -18.30 -11.78
C GLN A 54 -8.05 -18.26 -12.50
N ILE A 55 -8.04 -17.86 -13.77
CA ILE A 55 -9.24 -17.66 -14.56
C ILE A 55 -9.79 -19.00 -15.02
N SER A 56 -11.06 -19.28 -14.71
CA SER A 56 -11.77 -20.46 -15.22
C SER A 56 -12.58 -20.15 -16.47
N GLU A 57 -13.23 -18.98 -16.52
CA GLU A 57 -14.07 -18.56 -17.64
C GLU A 57 -14.04 -17.04 -17.81
N VAL A 58 -14.06 -16.56 -19.06
CA VAL A 58 -14.09 -15.13 -19.41
C VAL A 58 -15.41 -14.77 -20.11
N LYS A 59 -16.07 -13.70 -19.64
CA LYS A 59 -17.24 -13.07 -20.27
C LYS A 59 -16.87 -11.64 -20.73
N PRO A 60 -17.72 -10.95 -21.52
CA PRO A 60 -17.38 -9.62 -22.01
C PRO A 60 -17.01 -8.60 -20.92
N LYS A 61 -17.74 -8.57 -19.79
CA LYS A 61 -17.53 -7.61 -18.69
C LYS A 61 -17.02 -8.24 -17.38
N THR A 62 -17.04 -9.56 -17.28
CA THR A 62 -16.74 -10.29 -16.03
C THR A 62 -15.90 -11.54 -16.33
N TYR A 63 -15.39 -12.18 -15.29
CA TYR A 63 -14.75 -13.48 -15.35
C TYR A 63 -15.08 -14.31 -14.11
N PHE A 64 -14.75 -15.58 -14.14
CA PHE A 64 -14.85 -16.50 -13.00
C PHE A 64 -13.46 -16.99 -12.63
N ALA A 65 -13.26 -17.26 -11.33
CA ALA A 65 -12.02 -17.84 -10.82
C ALA A 65 -12.19 -19.35 -10.60
N VAL A 66 -11.09 -20.10 -10.67
CA VAL A 66 -11.07 -21.51 -10.29
C VAL A 66 -11.43 -21.64 -8.81
N GLY A 67 -12.38 -22.50 -8.48
CA GLY A 67 -12.83 -22.72 -7.09
C GLY A 67 -13.76 -21.63 -6.53
N ASP A 68 -14.16 -20.64 -7.34
CA ASP A 68 -15.09 -19.58 -6.94
C ASP A 68 -16.25 -19.48 -7.93
N GLN A 69 -17.48 -19.43 -7.42
CA GLN A 69 -18.69 -19.28 -8.23
C GLN A 69 -19.08 -17.81 -8.44
N ARG A 70 -18.41 -16.87 -7.77
CA ARG A 70 -18.69 -15.44 -7.89
C ARG A 70 -18.20 -14.90 -9.24
N ARG A 71 -18.94 -13.89 -9.73
CA ARG A 71 -18.56 -13.13 -10.92
C ARG A 71 -17.64 -11.99 -10.53
N HIS A 72 -16.45 -11.98 -11.10
CA HIS A 72 -15.45 -10.94 -10.88
C HIS A 72 -15.48 -9.92 -12.02
N PRO A 73 -15.45 -8.62 -11.72
CA PRO A 73 -15.48 -7.56 -12.73
C PRO A 73 -14.14 -7.45 -13.50
N ARG A 74 -14.18 -7.41 -14.84
CA ARG A 74 -12.95 -7.32 -15.66
C ARG A 74 -12.25 -5.97 -15.58
N ASN A 75 -12.97 -4.90 -15.27
CA ASN A 75 -12.39 -3.57 -15.14
C ASN A 75 -11.52 -3.40 -13.88
N TYR A 76 -11.45 -4.41 -13.00
CA TYR A 76 -10.61 -4.40 -11.81
C TYR A 76 -9.25 -5.07 -12.09
N VAL A 77 -9.15 -5.80 -13.21
CA VAL A 77 -7.95 -6.51 -13.64
C VAL A 77 -7.02 -5.53 -14.34
N PHE A 78 -5.78 -5.44 -13.87
CA PHE A 78 -4.76 -4.58 -14.47
C PHE A 78 -3.56 -5.34 -15.04
N ALA A 79 -3.44 -6.64 -14.73
CA ALA A 79 -2.47 -7.51 -15.36
C ALA A 79 -2.97 -8.96 -15.43
N THR A 80 -2.48 -9.70 -16.43
CA THR A 80 -2.68 -11.14 -16.58
C THR A 80 -1.36 -11.82 -16.95
N GLY A 81 -1.23 -13.10 -16.63
CA GLY A 81 -0.11 -13.91 -17.08
C GLY A 81 -0.25 -15.39 -16.75
N GLN A 82 0.59 -16.23 -17.34
CA GLN A 82 0.46 -17.69 -17.25
C GLN A 82 0.98 -18.29 -15.93
N SER A 83 1.61 -17.48 -15.07
CA SER A 83 2.26 -17.96 -13.84
C SER A 83 1.78 -17.16 -12.63
N GLU A 84 1.23 -17.88 -11.64
CA GLU A 84 0.88 -17.34 -10.33
C GLU A 84 2.06 -16.59 -9.71
N LYS A 85 3.23 -17.24 -9.69
CA LYS A 85 4.46 -16.68 -9.12
C LYS A 85 4.85 -15.37 -9.79
N ALA A 86 4.72 -15.26 -11.11
CA ALA A 86 5.03 -14.04 -11.82
C ALA A 86 4.03 -12.91 -11.48
N MET A 87 2.75 -13.23 -11.34
CA MET A 87 1.73 -12.25 -10.94
C MET A 87 1.89 -11.81 -9.48
N LEU A 88 2.29 -12.71 -8.58
CA LEU A 88 2.63 -12.37 -7.20
C LEU A 88 3.84 -11.43 -7.14
N ALA A 89 4.89 -11.75 -7.90
CA ALA A 89 6.07 -10.89 -7.99
C ALA A 89 5.73 -9.50 -8.55
N LEU A 90 4.84 -9.44 -9.55
CA LEU A 90 4.35 -8.17 -10.10
C LEU A 90 3.57 -7.37 -9.05
N ARG A 91 2.66 -8.01 -8.31
CA ARG A 91 1.91 -7.38 -7.20
C ARG A 91 2.86 -6.77 -6.18
N ASP A 92 3.82 -7.56 -5.71
CA ASP A 92 4.74 -7.14 -4.65
C ASP A 92 5.64 -6.00 -5.13
N LYS A 93 6.16 -6.11 -6.35
CA LYS A 93 6.95 -5.04 -6.98
C LYS A 93 6.13 -3.76 -7.14
N PHE A 94 4.89 -3.86 -7.59
CA PHE A 94 4.02 -2.72 -7.81
C PHE A 94 3.70 -2.00 -6.49
N PHE A 95 3.33 -2.76 -5.45
CA PHE A 95 3.05 -2.21 -4.13
C PHE A 95 4.29 -1.57 -3.49
N ALA A 96 5.48 -2.15 -3.70
CA ALA A 96 6.73 -1.66 -3.14
C ALA A 96 7.11 -0.25 -3.62
N ILE A 97 6.71 0.15 -4.83
CA ILE A 97 7.05 1.47 -5.41
C ILE A 97 6.69 2.62 -4.45
N GLY A 98 5.44 2.69 -4.02
CA GLY A 98 4.97 3.74 -3.11
C GLY A 98 5.52 3.59 -1.70
N VAL A 99 5.71 2.35 -1.23
CA VAL A 99 6.30 2.07 0.09
C VAL A 99 7.74 2.60 0.16
N GLU A 100 8.54 2.33 -0.86
CA GLU A 100 9.93 2.77 -0.97
C GLU A 100 10.04 4.29 -1.14
N ALA A 101 9.19 4.89 -1.97
CA ALA A 101 9.14 6.33 -2.17
C ALA A 101 8.83 7.08 -0.86
N ASP A 102 7.71 6.75 -0.22
CA ASP A 102 7.30 7.44 1.01
C ASP A 102 8.23 7.11 2.18
N GLY A 103 8.75 5.88 2.27
CA GLY A 103 9.74 5.50 3.28
C GLY A 103 11.05 6.29 3.15
N SER A 104 11.48 6.60 1.91
CA SER A 104 12.65 7.44 1.67
C SER A 104 12.42 8.89 2.08
N ILE A 105 11.22 9.42 1.80
CA ILE A 105 10.80 10.76 2.23
C ILE A 105 10.75 10.86 3.75
N GLU A 106 10.09 9.92 4.43
CA GLU A 106 9.98 9.87 5.89
C GLU A 106 11.36 9.80 6.55
N LYS A 107 12.26 8.98 6.01
CA LYS A 107 13.64 8.85 6.51
C LYS A 107 14.39 10.18 6.43
N GLU A 108 14.24 10.90 5.33
CA GLU A 108 14.90 12.19 5.15
C GLU A 108 14.26 13.28 6.03
N MET A 109 12.93 13.30 6.15
CA MET A 109 12.23 14.16 7.09
C MET A 109 12.71 13.93 8.53
N TYR A 110 12.79 12.67 8.96
CA TYR A 110 13.30 12.32 10.28
C TYR A 110 14.74 12.80 10.46
N ARG A 111 15.61 12.58 9.47
CA ARG A 111 17.01 13.04 9.52
C ARG A 111 17.13 14.55 9.75
N LEU A 112 16.26 15.34 9.11
CA LEU A 112 16.23 16.79 9.24
C LEU A 112 15.63 17.26 10.57
N VAL A 113 14.57 16.60 11.05
CA VAL A 113 13.82 17.00 12.25
C VAL A 113 14.46 16.50 13.55
N GLU A 114 15.16 15.37 13.53
CA GLU A 114 15.68 14.71 14.73
C GLU A 114 16.59 15.61 15.60
N PRO A 115 17.51 16.43 15.05
CA PRO A 115 18.30 17.36 15.86
C PRO A 115 17.44 18.39 16.62
N PHE A 116 16.42 18.94 15.94
CA PHE A 116 15.48 19.89 16.53
C PHE A 116 14.63 19.22 17.61
N ALA A 117 14.11 18.02 17.33
CA ALA A 117 13.33 17.23 18.29
C ALA A 117 14.15 16.90 19.54
N ARG A 118 15.41 16.48 19.39
CA ARG A 118 16.33 16.22 20.51
C ARG A 118 16.54 17.45 21.37
N GLN A 119 16.78 18.62 20.76
CA GLN A 119 16.93 19.87 21.50
C GLN A 119 15.66 20.21 22.28
N LYS A 120 14.49 20.18 21.64
CA LYS A 120 13.22 20.53 22.29
C LYS A 120 12.84 19.58 23.41
N ARG A 121 13.11 18.28 23.24
CA ARG A 121 12.91 17.28 24.31
C ARG A 121 13.85 17.51 25.49
N ALA A 122 15.12 17.87 25.26
CA ALA A 122 16.05 18.21 26.33
C ALA A 122 15.60 19.46 27.11
N GLU A 123 15.17 20.51 26.41
CA GLU A 123 14.59 21.71 27.02
C GLU A 123 13.34 21.39 27.85
N ALA A 124 12.44 20.55 27.32
CA ALA A 124 11.25 20.10 28.04
C ALA A 124 11.59 19.28 29.29
N LEU A 125 12.58 18.38 29.20
CA LEU A 125 13.02 17.57 30.32
C LEU A 125 13.61 18.44 31.45
N ALA A 126 14.40 19.46 31.11
CA ALA A 126 14.91 20.41 32.09
C ALA A 126 13.77 21.13 32.83
N LYS A 127 12.70 21.52 32.12
CA LYS A 127 11.50 22.12 32.73
C LYS A 127 10.77 21.14 33.66
N VAL A 128 10.62 19.88 33.26
CA VAL A 128 10.03 18.83 34.12
C VAL A 128 10.83 18.70 35.43
N HIS A 129 12.16 18.61 35.33
CA HIS A 129 13.03 18.50 36.51
C HIS A 129 12.90 19.71 37.44
N ALA A 130 12.87 20.92 36.86
CA ALA A 130 12.71 22.15 37.63
C ALA A 130 11.34 22.28 38.31
N THR A 131 10.30 21.68 37.74
CA THR A 131 8.92 21.77 38.28
C THR A 131 8.73 20.89 39.52
N LEU A 132 9.45 19.79 39.63
CA LEU A 132 9.31 18.83 40.73
C LEU A 132 10.66 18.62 41.44
N PRO A 133 11.22 19.67 42.05
CA PRO A 133 12.56 19.62 42.64
C PRO A 133 12.65 18.68 43.86
N HIS A 134 11.54 18.41 44.54
CA HIS A 134 11.51 17.43 45.64
C HIS A 134 11.60 15.98 45.14
N ILE A 135 11.26 15.72 43.86
CA ILE A 135 11.39 14.40 43.22
C ILE A 135 12.74 14.30 42.49
N PHE A 136 13.09 15.32 41.70
CA PHE A 136 14.26 15.28 40.81
C PHE A 136 15.50 15.97 41.39
N GLY A 137 15.39 16.59 42.57
CA GLY A 137 16.50 17.24 43.26
C GLY A 137 17.54 16.21 43.70
N ARG A 138 18.74 16.30 43.12
CA ARG A 138 19.92 15.70 43.72
C ARG A 138 20.10 16.31 45.11
N ARG A 139 20.24 15.46 46.14
CA ARG A 139 20.75 15.83 47.46
C ARG A 139 22.01 16.68 47.28
N THR A 140 21.92 17.99 47.47
CA THR A 140 23.08 18.84 47.72
C THR A 140 23.54 18.53 49.13
N SER A 141 24.63 17.76 49.25
CA SER A 141 25.49 17.75 50.42
C SER A 141 26.21 19.07 50.55
#